data_AF-A0A7S1SVK8-F1
#
_entry.id   AF-A0A7S1SVK8-F1
#
_cell.length_a   1.000
_cell.length_b   1.000
_cell.length_c   1.000
_cell.angle_alpha   90.00
_cell.angle_beta   90.00
_cell.angle_gamma   90.00
#
_symmetry.space_group_name_H-M   'P 1'
#
loop_
_entity.id
_entity.type
_entity.pdbx_description
1 polymer ?
#
loop_
_entity_poly.entity_id
_entity_poly.type
_entity_poly.pdbx_seq_one_letter_code
_entity_poly.pdbx_strand_id
1 'polypeptide(L)'
;EAGAGESRYLPVPLSETETAALIKAAKAARTTVHAAVCAAALLAVADIAGLRDDDPPVMMSSGHLASLRGRVDPVITDHQLGGFITAYIVETEVAARAAGELPWELARTLKADLTTKSLTPAYFF
;
A
#
# COMPACT_ATOMS: atom_id res chain seq x y z
N GLU A 1 16.34 24.61 -17.29
CA GLU A 1 15.88 23.29 -17.79
C GLU A 1 16.05 22.29 -16.66
N ALA A 2 14.95 21.86 -16.04
CA ALA A 2 15.01 20.86 -14.98
C ALA A 2 15.13 19.49 -15.64
N GLY A 3 16.29 18.85 -15.51
CA GLY A 3 16.51 17.50 -16.02
C GLY A 3 15.49 16.54 -15.42
N ALA A 4 14.91 15.68 -16.26
CA ALA A 4 14.05 14.59 -15.83
C ALA A 4 14.81 13.78 -14.76
N GLY A 5 14.37 13.88 -13.51
CA GLY A 5 14.93 13.11 -12.42
C GLY A 5 14.76 11.63 -12.74
N GLU A 6 15.86 10.93 -12.97
CA GLU A 6 15.84 9.47 -13.08
C GLU A 6 15.23 8.92 -11.78
N SER A 7 14.07 8.28 -11.89
CA SER A 7 13.48 7.51 -10.79
C SER A 7 14.42 6.36 -10.45
N ARG A 8 15.33 6.57 -9.50
CA ARG A 8 16.20 5.52 -9.00
C ARG A 8 15.38 4.55 -8.16
N TYR A 9 15.12 3.37 -8.69
CA TYR A 9 14.52 2.28 -7.94
C TYR A 9 15.57 1.72 -6.98
N LEU A 10 15.43 2.03 -5.69
CA LEU A 10 16.28 1.51 -4.63
C LEU A 10 15.48 0.44 -3.87
N PRO A 11 15.70 -0.87 -4.12
CA PRO A 11 15.07 -1.89 -3.32
C PRO A 11 15.56 -1.77 -1.86
N VAL A 12 14.62 -1.81 -0.92
CA VAL A 12 14.93 -1.86 0.52
C VAL A 12 14.62 -3.28 1.00
N PRO A 13 15.59 -4.22 0.91
CA PRO A 13 15.37 -5.57 1.40
C PRO A 13 15.28 -5.58 2.92
N LEU A 14 14.27 -6.27 3.46
CA LEU A 14 14.20 -6.60 4.87
C LEU A 14 14.89 -7.94 5.11
N SER A 15 15.70 -8.03 6.15
CA SER A 15 16.22 -9.31 6.65
C SER A 15 15.07 -10.19 7.16
N GLU A 16 15.37 -11.47 7.38
CA GLU A 16 14.42 -12.41 7.98
C GLU A 16 13.95 -11.93 9.37
N THR A 17 14.88 -11.46 10.21
CA THR A 17 14.58 -10.94 11.54
C THR A 17 13.69 -9.70 11.48
N GLU A 18 13.97 -8.76 10.58
CA GLU A 18 13.15 -7.55 10.38
C GLU A 18 11.77 -7.90 9.84
N THR A 19 11.69 -8.85 8.91
CA THR A 19 10.43 -9.35 8.36
C THR A 19 9.58 -9.99 9.44
N ALA A 20 10.17 -10.85 10.29
CA ALA A 20 9.48 -11.47 11.41
C ALA A 20 8.99 -10.44 12.44
N ALA A 21 9.82 -9.43 12.75
CA ALA A 21 9.44 -8.33 13.63
C ALA A 21 8.27 -7.51 13.05
N LEU A 22 8.30 -7.21 11.75
CA LEU A 22 7.24 -6.50 11.05
C LEU A 22 5.93 -7.29 11.04
N ILE A 23 5.98 -8.60 10.76
CA ILE A 23 4.81 -9.48 10.83
C ILE A 23 4.20 -9.46 12.24
N LYS A 24 5.03 -9.60 13.28
CA LYS A 24 4.59 -9.57 14.68
C LYS A 24 3.93 -8.24 15.03
N ALA A 25 4.55 -7.12 14.64
CA ALA A 25 4.04 -5.78 14.89
C ALA A 25 2.70 -5.54 14.16
N ALA A 26 2.62 -5.90 12.87
CA ALA A 26 1.40 -5.77 12.08
C ALA A 26 0.24 -6.58 12.68
N LYS A 27 0.52 -7.80 13.15
CA LYS A 27 -0.47 -8.65 13.83
C LYS A 27 -0.96 -8.01 15.13
N ALA A 28 -0.05 -7.50 15.97
CA ALA A 28 -0.40 -6.81 17.21
C ALA A 28 -1.26 -5.56 16.95
N ALA A 29 -0.97 -4.84 15.86
CA ALA A 29 -1.73 -3.68 15.42
C ALA A 29 -3.05 -4.01 14.68
N ARG A 30 -3.42 -5.31 14.57
CA ARG A 30 -4.60 -5.81 13.83
C ARG A 30 -4.63 -5.42 12.34
N THR A 31 -3.46 -5.23 11.72
CA THR A 31 -3.32 -4.92 10.29
C THR A 31 -2.61 -6.05 9.52
N THR A 32 -2.25 -5.83 8.25
CA THR A 32 -1.40 -6.71 7.44
C THR A 32 -0.04 -6.04 7.20
N VAL A 33 0.99 -6.83 6.87
CA VAL A 33 2.31 -6.29 6.48
C VAL A 33 2.18 -5.36 5.27
N HIS A 34 1.40 -5.76 4.27
CA HIS A 34 1.17 -4.96 3.06
C HIS A 34 0.59 -3.58 3.39
N ALA A 35 -0.48 -3.52 4.19
CA ALA A 35 -1.10 -2.26 4.56
C ALA A 35 -0.18 -1.39 5.45
N ALA A 36 0.62 -2.01 6.32
CA ALA A 36 1.61 -1.31 7.12
C ALA A 36 2.71 -0.65 6.26
N VAL A 37 3.22 -1.37 5.27
CA VAL A 37 4.22 -0.84 4.32
C VAL A 37 3.63 0.27 3.47
N CYS A 38 2.40 0.11 2.97
CA CYS A 38 1.72 1.17 2.21
C CYS A 38 1.50 2.43 3.06
N ALA A 39 1.07 2.29 4.32
CA ALA A 39 0.93 3.43 5.23
C ALA A 39 2.27 4.15 5.46
N ALA A 40 3.33 3.39 5.70
CA ALA A 40 4.67 3.96 5.88
C ALA A 40 5.16 4.68 4.62
N ALA A 41 4.88 4.14 3.43
CA ALA A 41 5.24 4.77 2.16
C ALA A 41 4.47 6.07 1.92
N LEU A 42 3.15 6.09 2.18
CA LEU A 42 2.33 7.30 2.03
C LEU A 42 2.82 8.41 2.97
N LEU A 43 3.11 8.07 4.23
CA LEU A 43 3.65 9.04 5.19
C LEU A 43 5.05 9.52 4.78
N ALA A 44 5.92 8.64 4.30
CA ALA A 44 7.23 9.06 3.79
C ALA A 44 7.11 10.00 2.59
N VAL A 45 6.12 9.79 1.71
CA VAL A 45 5.84 10.71 0.59
C VAL A 45 5.29 12.04 1.11
N ALA A 46 4.41 12.03 2.11
CA ALA A 46 3.94 13.26 2.76
C ALA A 46 5.09 14.06 3.40
N ASP A 47 6.01 13.38 4.09
CA ASP A 47 7.21 13.97 4.68
C ASP A 47 8.12 14.58 3.60
N ILE A 48 8.36 13.86 2.49
CA ILE A 48 9.16 14.34 1.35
C ILE A 48 8.49 15.54 0.66
N ALA A 49 7.16 15.55 0.57
CA ALA A 49 6.39 16.66 0.03
C ALA A 49 6.37 17.89 0.96
N GLY A 50 6.86 17.74 2.20
CA GLY A 50 6.97 18.83 3.17
C GLY A 50 5.66 19.16 3.87
N LEU A 51 4.73 18.20 3.98
CA LEU A 51 3.48 18.36 4.70
C LEU A 51 3.75 18.62 6.19
N ARG A 52 3.12 19.64 6.75
CA ARG A 52 3.30 20.09 8.14
C ARG A 52 2.10 19.73 9.01
N ASP A 53 2.31 19.69 10.32
CA ASP A 53 1.28 19.34 11.31
C ASP A 53 0.04 20.26 11.27
N ASP A 54 0.20 21.51 10.80
CA ASP A 54 -0.87 22.49 10.62
C ASP A 54 -1.51 22.49 9.22
N ASP A 55 -0.95 21.73 8.27
CA ASP A 55 -1.52 21.61 6.94
C ASP A 55 -2.80 20.75 6.98
N PRO A 56 -3.80 21.05 6.13
CA PRO A 56 -4.95 20.17 5.98
C PRO A 56 -4.51 18.80 5.44
N PRO A 57 -5.22 17.70 5.81
CA PRO A 57 -4.96 16.40 5.24
C PRO A 57 -5.01 16.42 3.71
N VAL A 58 -4.07 15.73 3.06
CA VAL A 58 -4.00 15.63 1.60
C VAL A 58 -4.51 14.27 1.15
N MET A 59 -5.23 14.25 0.03
CA MET A 59 -5.67 13.00 -0.57
C MET A 59 -4.49 12.33 -1.26
N MET A 60 -4.17 11.10 -0.86
CA MET A 60 -3.14 10.29 -1.47
C MET A 60 -3.71 8.96 -1.94
N SER A 61 -3.15 8.44 -3.03
CA SER A 61 -3.61 7.19 -3.64
C SER A 61 -2.53 6.13 -3.59
N SER A 62 -2.89 4.91 -3.21
CA SER A 62 -2.06 3.72 -3.37
C SER A 62 -2.68 2.78 -4.40
N GLY A 63 -1.91 2.47 -5.44
CA GLY A 63 -2.27 1.48 -6.46
C GLY A 63 -1.84 0.08 -6.04
N HIS A 64 -2.71 -0.89 -6.25
CA HIS A 64 -2.45 -2.28 -5.87
C HIS A 64 -2.91 -3.24 -6.96
N LEU A 65 -2.12 -4.29 -7.16
CA LEU A 65 -2.43 -5.36 -8.10
C LEU A 65 -2.83 -6.62 -7.33
N ALA A 66 -3.86 -7.31 -7.78
CA ALA A 66 -4.23 -8.63 -7.27
C ALA A 66 -4.37 -9.66 -8.40
N SER A 67 -3.97 -10.89 -8.10
CA SER A 67 -4.16 -12.02 -9.01
C SER A 67 -5.64 -12.40 -9.10
N LEU A 68 -6.11 -12.60 -10.33
CA LEU A 68 -7.45 -13.12 -10.64
C LEU A 68 -7.46 -14.64 -10.81
N ARG A 69 -6.30 -15.31 -10.81
CA ARG A 69 -6.18 -16.72 -11.20
C ARG A 69 -7.12 -17.67 -10.43
N GLY A 70 -7.25 -17.49 -9.12
CA GLY A 70 -8.16 -18.27 -8.26
C GLY A 70 -9.57 -17.70 -8.13
N ARG A 71 -9.94 -16.70 -8.93
CA ARG A 71 -11.20 -15.95 -8.82
C ARG A 71 -12.03 -15.93 -10.10
N VAL A 72 -11.55 -16.56 -11.16
CA VAL A 72 -12.24 -16.68 -12.46
C VAL A 72 -12.70 -18.12 -12.68
N ASP A 73 -13.67 -18.31 -13.57
CA ASP A 73 -14.18 -19.61 -13.98
C ASP A 73 -13.97 -19.80 -15.50
N PRO A 74 -13.20 -20.82 -15.94
CA PRO A 74 -12.49 -21.82 -15.14
C PRO A 74 -11.31 -21.23 -14.34
N VAL A 75 -11.01 -21.85 -13.20
CA VAL A 75 -9.84 -21.49 -12.38
C VAL A 75 -8.56 -21.59 -13.21
N ILE A 76 -7.75 -20.53 -13.21
CA ILE A 76 -6.48 -20.49 -13.93
C ILE A 76 -5.38 -21.07 -13.04
N THR A 77 -4.71 -22.10 -13.53
CA THR A 77 -3.59 -22.76 -12.85
C THR A 77 -2.26 -22.04 -13.09
N ASP A 78 -1.26 -22.36 -12.28
CA ASP A 78 0.06 -21.70 -12.37
C ASP A 78 0.80 -21.94 -13.69
N HIS A 79 0.44 -23.00 -14.42
CA HIS A 79 1.04 -23.37 -15.70
C HIS A 79 0.53 -22.55 -16.89
N GLN A 80 -0.57 -21.81 -16.73
CA GLN A 80 -1.13 -20.99 -17.79
C GLN A 80 -0.41 -19.63 -17.87
N LEU A 81 0.01 -19.25 -19.07
CA LEU A 81 0.68 -17.97 -19.34
C LEU A 81 -0.36 -16.88 -19.62
N GLY A 82 -0.10 -15.67 -19.13
CA GLY A 82 -0.98 -14.50 -19.33
C GLY A 82 -1.10 -13.60 -18.10
N GLY A 83 -1.46 -12.34 -18.34
CA GLY A 83 -1.70 -11.34 -17.30
C GLY A 83 -3.10 -11.44 -16.71
N PHE A 84 -3.26 -12.25 -15.66
CA PHE A 84 -4.53 -12.40 -14.94
C PHE A 84 -4.51 -11.57 -13.67
N ILE A 85 -4.53 -10.24 -13.82
CA ILE A 85 -4.47 -9.29 -12.72
C ILE A 85 -5.60 -8.28 -12.80
N THR A 86 -6.02 -7.79 -11.65
CA THR A 86 -6.84 -6.59 -11.51
C THR A 86 -6.05 -5.54 -10.74
N ALA A 87 -6.32 -4.27 -11.04
CA ALA A 87 -5.77 -3.14 -10.31
C ALA A 87 -6.89 -2.48 -9.51
N TYR A 88 -6.60 -2.06 -8.30
CA TYR A 88 -7.50 -1.22 -7.52
C TYR A 88 -6.71 -0.10 -6.85
N ILE A 89 -7.38 1.04 -6.72
CA ILE A 89 -6.83 2.25 -6.14
C ILE A 89 -7.51 2.45 -4.79
N VAL A 90 -6.71 2.60 -3.74
CA VAL A 90 -7.16 3.06 -2.44
C VAL A 90 -6.79 4.54 -2.34
N GLU A 91 -7.78 5.37 -2.04
CA GLU A 91 -7.57 6.80 -1.79
C GLU A 91 -7.76 7.02 -0.30
N THR A 92 -6.86 7.77 0.31
CA THR A 92 -6.86 7.98 1.75
C THR A 92 -6.37 9.38 2.06
N GLU A 93 -7.04 10.05 2.99
CA GLU A 93 -6.57 11.30 3.56
C GLU A 93 -5.35 11.02 4.44
N VAL A 94 -4.26 11.71 4.14
CA VAL A 94 -3.01 11.62 4.88
C VAL A 94 -2.73 12.99 5.46
N ALA A 95 -2.71 13.08 6.78
CA ALA A 95 -2.22 14.25 7.50
C ALA A 95 -0.72 14.10 7.76
N ALA A 96 -0.05 15.22 8.08
CA ALA A 96 1.31 15.15 8.57
C ALA A 96 1.38 14.28 9.83
N ARG A 97 2.50 13.60 9.96
CA ARG A 97 2.71 12.66 11.05
C ARG A 97 3.07 13.43 12.32
N ALA A 98 2.19 13.39 13.32
CA ALA A 98 2.55 13.81 14.67
C ALA A 98 3.79 13.03 15.15
N ALA A 99 4.80 13.75 15.63
CA ALA A 99 6.07 13.17 16.05
C ALA A 99 5.85 12.01 17.05
N GLY A 100 6.35 10.82 16.70
CA GLY A 100 6.28 9.64 17.56
C GLY A 100 5.03 8.75 17.39
N GLU A 101 4.03 9.17 16.61
CA GLU A 101 2.89 8.30 16.31
C GLU A 101 3.28 7.21 15.31
N LEU A 102 2.89 5.98 15.58
CA LEU A 102 3.13 4.86 14.68
C LEU A 102 2.06 4.80 13.60
N PRO A 103 2.37 4.40 12.36
CA PRO A 103 1.49 4.49 11.19
C PRO A 103 0.32 3.47 11.21
N TRP A 104 0.02 2.90 12.38
CA TRP A 104 -0.88 1.75 12.50
C TRP A 104 -2.34 2.10 12.25
N GLU A 105 -2.76 3.33 12.51
CA GLU A 105 -4.13 3.75 12.19
C GLU A 105 -4.36 3.81 10.70
N LEU A 106 -3.50 4.56 9.99
CA LEU A 106 -3.50 4.58 8.53
C LEU A 106 -3.41 3.16 7.95
N ALA A 107 -2.54 2.30 8.50
CA ALA A 107 -2.43 0.91 8.07
C ALA A 107 -3.73 0.10 8.29
N ARG A 108 -4.51 0.39 9.32
CA ARG A 108 -5.82 -0.27 9.54
C ARG A 108 -6.85 0.21 8.54
N THR A 109 -6.90 1.52 8.26
CA THR A 109 -7.76 2.12 7.22
C THR A 109 -7.47 1.49 5.87
N LEU A 110 -6.20 1.48 5.47
CA LEU A 110 -5.77 0.84 4.22
C LEU A 110 -6.15 -0.64 4.19
N LYS A 111 -5.96 -1.40 5.28
CA LYS A 111 -6.39 -2.81 5.33
C LYS A 111 -7.89 -2.95 5.10
N ALA A 112 -8.72 -2.12 5.71
CA ALA A 112 -10.16 -2.18 5.56
C ALA A 112 -10.56 -1.95 4.09
N ASP A 113 -9.99 -0.93 3.46
CA ASP A 113 -10.26 -0.60 2.06
C ASP A 113 -9.73 -1.66 1.10
N LEU A 114 -8.52 -2.16 1.32
CA LEU A 114 -7.93 -3.29 0.59
C LEU A 114 -8.85 -4.51 0.64
N THR A 115 -9.38 -4.82 1.82
CA THR A 115 -10.26 -5.98 2.00
C THR A 115 -11.56 -5.78 1.23
N THR A 116 -12.22 -4.62 1.39
CA THR A 116 -13.47 -4.30 0.72
C THR A 116 -13.32 -4.25 -0.81
N LYS A 117 -12.30 -3.54 -1.31
CA LYS A 117 -12.04 -3.39 -2.76
C LYS A 117 -11.47 -4.65 -3.40
N SER A 118 -10.76 -5.50 -2.66
CA SER A 118 -10.36 -6.81 -3.18
C SER A 118 -11.57 -7.72 -3.46
N LEU A 119 -12.76 -7.41 -2.95
CA LEU A 119 -14.00 -8.14 -3.21
C LEU A 119 -14.83 -7.52 -4.34
N THR A 120 -14.45 -6.36 -4.86
CA THR A 120 -15.17 -5.66 -5.92
C THR A 120 -14.20 -5.34 -7.06
N PRO A 121 -14.24 -6.05 -8.19
CA PRO A 121 -13.40 -5.72 -9.34
C PRO A 121 -13.64 -4.26 -9.73
N ALA A 122 -12.58 -3.47 -9.85
CA ALA A 122 -12.69 -2.18 -10.50
C ALA A 122 -13.00 -2.44 -11.97
N TYR A 123 -14.27 -2.30 -12.35
CA TYR A 123 -14.67 -2.27 -13.75
C TYR A 123 -14.17 -0.95 -14.33
N PHE A 124 -12.98 -0.98 -14.93
CA PHE A 124 -12.57 0.07 -15.86
C PHE A 124 -13.30 -0.22 -17.18
N PHE A 125 -14.32 0.59 -17.48
CA PHE A 125 -14.93 0.68 -18.81
C PHE A 125 -14.09 1.61 -19.70
#